data_AF-A0A5E4CMH6-F1
#
_entry.id   AF-A0A5E4CMH6-F1
#
_cell.length_a   1.000
_cell.length_b   1.000
_cell.length_c   1.000
_cell.angle_alpha   90.00
_cell.angle_beta   90.00
_cell.angle_gamma   90.00
#
_symmetry.space_group_name_H-M   'P 1'
#
loop_
_entity.id
_entity.type
_entity.pdbx_description
1 polymer ?
#
loop_
_entity_poly.entity_id
_entity_poly.type
_entity_poly.pdbx_seq_one_letter_code
_entity_poly.pdbx_strand_id
1 'polypeptide(L)'
;MGGFVLWLYYSFYCAPQPRLIYLSIICVLGISSIFVAQWDRFATPEHRQTRAAVFLGLGLSGAVPAMHFTMAEGFVKAITVGQMGWFFLMAIMYIAGTGFYAARIPERFFPGKFDIWFQSHQIFHILVVAATFVHFYGVSNLQEFRYGLQGGCTDDSLL
;
A
#
# COMPACT_ATOMS: atom_id res chain seq x y z
N MET A 1 7.19 1.62 -2.94
CA MET A 1 8.44 0.84 -3.14
C MET A 1 8.85 0.15 -1.85
N GLY A 2 9.37 0.85 -0.84
CA GLY A 2 9.87 0.22 0.40
C GLY A 2 8.91 -0.78 1.05
N GLY A 3 7.64 -0.39 1.28
CA GLY A 3 6.64 -1.29 1.88
C GLY A 3 6.34 -2.56 1.05
N PHE A 4 6.47 -2.49 -0.27
CA PHE A 4 6.26 -3.67 -1.12
C PHE A 4 7.38 -4.70 -0.98
N VAL A 5 8.60 -4.28 -0.65
CA VAL A 5 9.77 -5.17 -0.60
C VAL A 5 9.56 -6.28 0.42
N LEU A 6 9.27 -5.91 1.67
CA LEU A 6 9.09 -6.87 2.76
C LEU A 6 7.82 -7.71 2.56
N TRP A 7 6.73 -7.08 2.17
CA TRP A 7 5.47 -7.77 1.95
C TRP A 7 5.58 -8.84 0.83
N LEU A 8 6.13 -8.49 -0.33
CA LEU A 8 6.32 -9.43 -1.44
C LEU A 8 7.34 -10.52 -1.09
N TYR A 9 8.37 -10.19 -0.32
CA TYR A 9 9.37 -11.15 0.13
C TYR A 9 8.75 -12.27 0.97
N TYR A 10 7.93 -11.94 1.97
CA TYR A 10 7.32 -12.93 2.86
C TYR A 10 6.10 -13.62 2.24
N SER A 11 5.33 -12.93 1.39
CA SER A 11 4.19 -13.52 0.69
C SER A 11 4.68 -14.57 -0.31
N PHE A 12 5.58 -14.19 -1.22
CA PHE A 12 6.14 -15.10 -2.23
C PHE A 12 7.48 -15.71 -1.78
N TYR A 13 7.59 -16.08 -0.51
CA TYR A 13 8.84 -16.56 0.08
C TYR A 13 9.38 -17.79 -0.66
N CYS A 14 8.50 -18.76 -0.92
CA CYS A 14 8.80 -20.02 -1.61
C CYS A 14 8.68 -19.94 -3.14
N ALA A 15 8.21 -18.81 -3.68
CA ALA A 15 7.99 -18.61 -5.11
C ALA A 15 8.86 -17.45 -5.63
N PRO A 16 10.14 -17.70 -5.94
CA PRO A 16 11.09 -16.63 -6.26
C PRO A 16 10.76 -15.90 -7.57
N GLN A 17 10.18 -16.59 -8.56
CA GLN A 17 9.84 -15.99 -9.86
C GLN A 17 8.78 -14.87 -9.76
N PRO A 18 7.58 -15.08 -9.20
CA PRO A 18 6.60 -14.00 -9.05
C PRO A 18 7.12 -12.89 -8.14
N ARG A 19 7.88 -13.22 -7.09
CA ARG A 19 8.53 -12.22 -6.21
C ARG A 19 9.40 -11.25 -7.01
N LEU A 20 10.30 -11.76 -7.83
CA LEU A 20 11.21 -10.93 -8.62
C LEU A 20 10.46 -10.08 -9.64
N ILE A 21 9.48 -10.66 -10.34
CA ILE A 21 8.65 -9.93 -11.31
C ILE A 21 7.96 -8.73 -10.66
N TYR A 22 7.28 -8.93 -9.53
CA TYR A 22 6.56 -7.84 -8.87
C TYR A 22 7.49 -6.80 -8.24
N LEU A 23 8.66 -7.21 -7.72
CA LEU A 23 9.68 -6.26 -7.25
C LEU A 23 10.23 -5.40 -8.38
N SER A 24 10.50 -5.99 -9.55
CA SER A 24 10.93 -5.23 -10.73
C SER A 24 9.85 -4.24 -11.18
N ILE A 25 8.59 -4.68 -11.25
CA ILE A 25 7.46 -3.81 -11.65
C ILE A 25 7.32 -2.62 -10.70
N ILE A 26 7.31 -2.83 -9.37
CA ILE A 26 7.14 -1.72 -8.42
C ILE A 26 8.32 -0.74 -8.44
N CYS A 27 9.54 -1.23 -8.73
CA CYS A 27 10.71 -0.38 -8.92
C CYS A 27 10.58 0.49 -10.18
N VAL A 28 10.21 -0.09 -11.32
CA VAL A 28 10.00 0.66 -12.57
C VAL A 28 8.89 1.69 -12.41
N LEU A 29 7.74 1.29 -11.85
CA LEU A 29 6.61 2.20 -11.62
C LEU A 29 7.00 3.33 -10.66
N GLY A 30 7.67 3.04 -9.56
CA GLY A 30 8.05 4.09 -8.60
C GLY A 30 9.15 5.02 -9.13
N ILE A 31 10.11 4.52 -9.93
CA ILE A 31 11.10 5.38 -10.61
C ILE A 31 10.38 6.32 -11.57
N SER A 32 9.42 5.80 -12.34
CA SER A 32 8.59 6.60 -13.24
C SER A 32 7.80 7.67 -12.48
N SER A 33 7.20 7.32 -11.34
CA SER A 33 6.50 8.29 -10.47
C SER A 33 7.44 9.36 -9.90
N ILE A 34 8.69 9.02 -9.57
CA ILE A 34 9.70 10.00 -9.13
C ILE A 34 9.98 11.00 -10.26
N PHE A 35 10.22 10.53 -11.49
CA PHE A 35 10.44 11.40 -12.65
C PHE A 35 9.26 12.34 -12.89
N VAL A 36 8.03 11.80 -12.89
CA VAL A 36 6.81 12.62 -13.05
C VAL A 36 6.68 13.65 -11.92
N ALA A 37 7.05 13.27 -10.68
CA ALA A 37 7.00 14.17 -9.53
C ALA A 37 8.00 15.33 -9.61
N GLN A 38 9.08 15.22 -10.39
CA GLN A 38 10.04 16.31 -10.61
C GLN A 38 9.60 17.31 -11.70
N TRP A 39 8.49 17.06 -12.40
CA TRP A 39 8.02 17.98 -13.45
C TRP A 39 7.31 19.19 -12.81
N ASP A 40 7.82 20.41 -13.02
CA ASP A 40 7.22 21.67 -12.53
C ASP A 40 5.70 21.82 -12.78
N ARG A 41 5.22 21.44 -13.97
CA ARG A 41 3.79 21.42 -14.32
C ARG A 41 2.97 20.57 -13.35
N PHE A 42 3.53 19.44 -12.89
CA PHE A 42 2.88 18.52 -11.95
C PHE A 42 2.71 19.12 -10.55
N ALA A 43 3.55 20.09 -10.16
CA ALA A 43 3.44 20.79 -8.88
C ALA A 43 2.27 21.79 -8.82
N THR A 44 1.77 22.23 -9.98
CA THR A 44 0.69 23.22 -10.05
C THR A 44 -0.61 22.75 -9.35
N PRO A 45 -1.44 23.65 -8.81
CA PRO A 45 -2.70 23.28 -8.15
C PRO A 45 -3.68 22.55 -9.08
N GLU A 46 -3.64 22.82 -10.39
CA GLU A 46 -4.44 22.17 -11.44
C GLU A 46 -4.24 20.65 -11.45
N HIS A 47 -3.01 20.19 -11.26
CA HIS A 47 -2.64 18.78 -11.35
C HIS A 47 -2.80 18.02 -10.04
N ARG A 48 -3.46 18.60 -9.02
CA ARG A 48 -3.64 17.95 -7.70
C ARG A 48 -4.27 16.56 -7.82
N GLN A 49 -5.33 16.45 -8.62
CA GLN A 49 -6.01 15.17 -8.84
C GLN A 49 -5.11 14.19 -9.60
N THR A 50 -4.35 14.67 -10.58
CA THR A 50 -3.35 13.86 -11.30
C THR A 50 -2.28 13.32 -10.36
N ARG A 51 -1.77 14.14 -9.43
CA ARG A 51 -0.82 13.68 -8.40
C ARG A 51 -1.41 12.59 -7.52
N ALA A 52 -2.61 12.85 -7.00
CA ALA A 52 -3.36 11.89 -6.19
C ALA A 52 -3.53 10.56 -6.94
N ALA A 53 -3.92 10.61 -8.22
CA ALA A 53 -4.11 9.43 -9.05
C ALA A 53 -2.81 8.65 -9.31
N VAL A 54 -1.69 9.33 -9.61
CA VAL A 54 -0.39 8.67 -9.85
C VAL A 54 0.08 7.90 -8.62
N PHE A 55 0.06 8.54 -7.44
CA PHE A 55 0.51 7.89 -6.21
C PHE A 55 -0.46 6.83 -5.70
N LEU A 56 -1.77 7.06 -5.82
CA LEU A 56 -2.78 6.06 -5.49
C LEU A 56 -2.69 4.86 -6.42
N GLY A 57 -2.52 5.07 -7.73
CA GLY A 57 -2.32 4.02 -8.71
C GLY A 57 -1.07 3.18 -8.42
N LEU A 58 0.04 3.82 -8.01
CA LEU A 58 1.24 3.11 -7.56
C LEU A 58 0.94 2.22 -6.35
N GLY A 59 0.16 2.67 -5.37
CA GLY A 59 -0.27 1.86 -4.24
C GLY A 59 -1.22 0.72 -4.64
N LEU A 60 -2.22 1.02 -5.46
CA LEU A 60 -3.22 0.05 -5.94
C LEU A 60 -2.64 -0.98 -6.92
N SER A 61 -1.45 -0.74 -7.48
CA SER A 61 -0.72 -1.77 -8.25
C SER A 61 -0.49 -3.06 -7.43
N GLY A 62 -0.52 -2.96 -6.09
CA GLY A 62 -0.47 -4.10 -5.17
C GLY A 62 -1.69 -5.03 -5.22
N ALA A 63 -2.82 -4.61 -5.82
CA ALA A 63 -3.97 -5.47 -6.00
C ALA A 63 -3.65 -6.71 -6.86
N VAL A 64 -2.77 -6.57 -7.86
CA VAL A 64 -2.37 -7.67 -8.74
C VAL A 64 -1.59 -8.77 -8.00
N PRO A 65 -0.47 -8.47 -7.30
CA PRO A 65 0.23 -9.48 -6.50
C PRO A 65 -0.63 -10.02 -5.35
N ALA A 66 -1.49 -9.20 -4.74
CA ALA A 66 -2.41 -9.68 -3.70
C ALA A 66 -3.39 -10.73 -4.26
N MET A 67 -4.01 -10.45 -5.40
CA MET A 67 -4.92 -11.38 -6.08
C MET A 67 -4.20 -12.66 -6.50
N HIS A 68 -3.00 -12.55 -7.09
CA HIS A 68 -2.19 -13.72 -7.44
C HIS A 68 -1.90 -14.58 -6.20
N PHE A 69 -1.46 -13.97 -5.10
CA PHE A 69 -1.20 -14.69 -3.86
C PHE A 69 -2.46 -15.38 -3.32
N THR A 70 -3.61 -14.69 -3.31
CA THR A 70 -4.89 -15.28 -2.87
C THR A 70 -5.34 -16.45 -3.76
N MET A 71 -5.10 -16.39 -5.07
CA MET A 71 -5.41 -17.49 -5.98
C MET A 71 -4.46 -18.67 -5.82
N ALA A 72 -3.18 -18.42 -5.54
CA ALA A 72 -2.16 -19.47 -5.38
C ALA A 72 -2.28 -20.22 -4.04
N GLU A 73 -2.47 -19.50 -2.94
CA GLU A 73 -2.50 -20.06 -1.58
C GLU A 73 -3.91 -20.40 -1.09
N GLY A 74 -4.94 -19.88 -1.77
CA GLY A 74 -6.33 -19.96 -1.34
C GLY A 74 -6.73 -18.87 -0.35
N PHE A 75 -8.03 -18.56 -0.31
CA PHE A 75 -8.58 -17.42 0.43
C PHE A 75 -8.33 -17.48 1.94
N VAL A 76 -8.51 -18.66 2.55
CA VAL A 76 -8.35 -18.84 4.00
C VAL A 76 -6.90 -18.58 4.41
N LYS A 77 -5.93 -19.27 3.78
CA LYS A 77 -4.49 -19.03 4.02
C LYS A 77 -4.11 -17.58 3.75
N ALA A 78 -4.67 -16.96 2.70
CA ALA A 78 -4.37 -15.56 2.38
C ALA A 78 -4.82 -14.56 3.46
N ILE A 79 -6.01 -14.76 4.05
CA ILE A 79 -6.51 -13.87 5.10
C ILE A 79 -5.86 -14.15 6.45
N THR A 80 -5.67 -15.42 6.82
CA THR A 80 -5.12 -15.80 8.14
C THR A 80 -3.60 -15.65 8.17
N VAL A 81 -2.90 -16.41 7.34
CA VAL A 81 -1.43 -16.47 7.30
C VAL A 81 -0.85 -15.31 6.48
N GLY A 82 -1.45 -15.02 5.33
CA GLY A 82 -1.02 -13.94 4.45
C GLY A 82 -1.32 -12.54 4.97
N GLN A 83 -2.02 -12.43 6.11
CA GLN A 83 -2.37 -11.16 6.77
C GLN A 83 -3.09 -10.18 5.84
N MET A 84 -3.79 -10.67 4.79
CA MET A 84 -4.38 -9.82 3.75
C MET A 84 -5.44 -8.85 4.30
N GLY A 85 -6.06 -9.15 5.44
CA GLY A 85 -6.96 -8.22 6.13
C GLY A 85 -6.29 -6.89 6.51
N TRP A 86 -5.04 -6.92 6.98
CA TRP A 86 -4.29 -5.70 7.33
C TRP A 86 -3.93 -4.88 6.10
N PHE A 87 -3.55 -5.54 4.99
CA PHE A 87 -3.27 -4.83 3.73
C PHE A 87 -4.53 -4.25 3.10
N PHE A 88 -5.69 -4.89 3.27
CA PHE A 88 -6.98 -4.33 2.86
C PHE A 88 -7.35 -3.09 3.69
N LEU A 89 -7.16 -3.15 5.01
CA LEU A 89 -7.34 -1.98 5.89
C LEU A 89 -6.40 -0.83 5.48
N MET A 90 -5.12 -1.11 5.24
CA MET A 90 -4.15 -0.15 4.71
C MET A 90 -4.64 0.49 3.39
N ALA A 91 -5.17 -0.31 2.47
CA ALA A 91 -5.69 0.17 1.18
C ALA A 91 -6.88 1.12 1.37
N ILE A 92 -7.83 0.79 2.25
CA ILE A 92 -8.96 1.66 2.58
C ILE A 92 -8.45 3.01 3.11
N MET A 93 -7.48 2.99 4.03
CA MET A 93 -6.92 4.21 4.62
C MET A 93 -6.21 5.09 3.58
N TYR A 94 -5.46 4.49 2.64
CA TYR A 94 -4.84 5.23 1.54
C TYR A 94 -5.86 5.82 0.57
N ILE A 95 -6.91 5.06 0.20
CA ILE A 95 -7.98 5.54 -0.67
C ILE A 95 -8.72 6.70 0.01
N ALA A 96 -9.09 6.54 1.28
CA ALA A 96 -9.77 7.56 2.06
C ALA A 96 -8.93 8.83 2.18
N GLY A 97 -7.66 8.70 2.60
CA GLY A 97 -6.75 9.85 2.74
C GLY A 97 -6.55 10.58 1.41
N THR A 98 -6.34 9.84 0.33
CA THR A 98 -6.22 10.41 -1.01
C THR A 98 -7.51 11.12 -1.43
N GLY A 99 -8.67 10.54 -1.11
CA GLY A 99 -9.98 11.15 -1.32
C GLY A 99 -10.13 12.50 -0.62
N PHE A 100 -9.79 12.58 0.68
CA PHE A 100 -9.78 13.84 1.42
C PHE A 100 -8.86 14.88 0.76
N TYR A 101 -7.62 14.50 0.45
CA TYR A 101 -6.64 15.37 -0.20
C TYR A 101 -7.10 15.92 -1.56
N ALA A 102 -7.66 15.04 -2.41
CA ALA A 102 -8.12 15.39 -3.73
C ALA A 102 -9.37 16.28 -3.69
N ALA A 103 -10.30 16.00 -2.78
CA ALA A 103 -11.59 16.69 -2.68
C ALA A 103 -11.54 17.97 -1.83
N ARG A 104 -10.47 18.22 -1.06
CA ARG A 104 -10.33 19.35 -0.11
C ARG A 104 -11.39 19.34 1.00
N ILE A 105 -11.72 18.17 1.52
CA ILE A 105 -12.73 18.04 2.59
C ILE A 105 -12.00 18.00 3.94
N PRO A 106 -12.43 18.79 4.95
CA PRO A 106 -13.68 19.56 5.04
C PRO A 106 -13.61 21.03 4.62
N GLU A 107 -12.42 21.59 4.34
CA GLU A 107 -12.24 23.03 4.10
C GLU A 107 -12.99 23.57 2.88
N ARG A 108 -13.34 22.70 1.92
CA ARG A 108 -14.22 23.00 0.79
C ARG A 108 -15.63 23.41 1.23
N PHE A 109 -16.14 22.83 2.31
CA PHE A 109 -17.50 23.08 2.79
C PHE A 109 -17.57 24.23 3.81
N PHE A 110 -16.46 24.47 4.53
CA PHE A 110 -16.39 25.51 5.55
C PHE A 110 -15.12 26.38 5.38
N PRO A 111 -15.10 27.26 4.37
CA PRO A 111 -13.96 28.15 4.14
C PRO A 111 -13.67 29.01 5.37
N GLY A 112 -12.39 29.13 5.76
CA GLY A 112 -11.96 29.93 6.91
C GLY A 112 -12.11 29.25 8.28
N LYS A 113 -12.70 28.06 8.37
CA LYS A 113 -12.86 27.32 9.64
C LYS A 113 -11.76 26.30 9.91
N PHE A 114 -11.11 25.80 8.85
CA PHE A 114 -10.12 24.73 8.88
C PHE A 114 -8.73 25.20 8.45
N ASP A 115 -8.42 26.49 8.63
CA ASP A 115 -7.18 27.10 8.13
C ASP A 115 -5.92 26.60 8.86
N ILE A 116 -6.05 26.29 10.15
CA ILE A 116 -4.94 25.83 11.00
C ILE A 116 -5.04 24.33 11.32
N TRP A 117 -6.24 23.87 11.69
CA TRP A 117 -6.48 22.51 12.17
C TRP A 117 -7.51 21.78 11.32
N PHE A 118 -7.34 20.47 11.17
CA PHE A 118 -8.22 19.53 10.46
C PHE A 118 -8.45 19.85 8.97
N GLN A 119 -7.50 20.54 8.33
CA GLN A 119 -7.46 20.64 6.87
C GLN A 119 -7.28 19.26 6.22
N SER A 120 -7.81 19.07 5.00
CA SER A 120 -7.69 17.81 4.26
C SER A 120 -6.26 17.26 4.17
N HIS A 121 -5.26 18.15 4.08
CA HIS A 121 -3.86 17.76 4.03
C HIS A 121 -3.35 17.19 5.35
N GLN A 122 -3.81 17.71 6.50
CA GLN A 122 -3.50 17.15 7.81
C GLN A 122 -4.16 15.79 8.01
N ILE A 123 -5.44 15.67 7.61
CA ILE A 123 -6.17 14.39 7.65
C ILE A 123 -5.46 13.34 6.79
N PHE A 124 -5.03 13.73 5.57
CA PHE A 124 -4.24 12.89 4.69
C PHE A 124 -2.97 12.38 5.39
N HIS A 125 -2.17 13.26 5.99
CA HIS A 125 -0.95 12.86 6.71
C HIS A 125 -1.23 11.90 7.86
N ILE A 126 -2.26 12.17 8.67
CA ILE A 126 -2.65 11.29 9.77
C ILE A 126 -2.99 9.89 9.25
N LEU A 127 -3.79 9.81 8.18
CA LEU A 127 -4.17 8.53 7.57
C LEU A 127 -2.97 7.80 6.95
N VAL A 128 -2.03 8.52 6.32
CA VAL A 128 -0.80 7.92 5.77
C VAL A 128 0.06 7.33 6.89
N VAL A 129 0.24 8.04 8.00
CA VAL A 129 1.00 7.54 9.16
C VAL A 129 0.31 6.30 9.73
N ALA A 130 -1.00 6.37 9.98
CA ALA A 130 -1.74 5.24 10.54
C ALA A 130 -1.74 4.03 9.58
N ALA A 131 -1.87 4.23 8.27
CA ALA A 131 -1.77 3.16 7.27
C ALA A 131 -0.37 2.53 7.24
N THR A 132 0.68 3.34 7.43
CA THR A 132 2.06 2.86 7.53
C THR A 132 2.26 1.97 8.76
N PHE A 133 1.66 2.33 9.90
CA PHE A 133 1.67 1.48 11.10
C PHE A 133 0.91 0.17 10.90
N VAL A 134 -0.26 0.21 10.25
CA VAL A 134 -1.03 -0.99 9.90
C VAL A 134 -0.23 -1.90 8.96
N HIS A 135 0.42 -1.33 7.95
CA HIS A 135 1.30 -2.06 7.05
C HIS A 135 2.47 -2.71 7.79
N PHE A 136 3.13 -1.96 8.66
CA PHE A 136 4.22 -2.47 9.49
C PHE A 136 3.77 -3.63 10.37
N TYR A 137 2.62 -3.50 11.03
CA TYR A 137 2.03 -4.55 11.85
C TYR A 137 1.75 -5.83 11.02
N GLY A 138 1.11 -5.69 9.85
CA GLY A 138 0.85 -6.80 8.96
C GLY A 138 2.12 -7.53 8.52
N VAL A 139 3.14 -6.79 8.07
CA VAL A 139 4.43 -7.37 7.65
C VAL A 139 5.18 -8.02 8.82
N SER A 140 5.10 -7.45 10.03
CA SER A 140 5.73 -8.01 11.23
C SER A 140 5.11 -9.36 11.60
N ASN A 141 3.79 -9.48 11.52
CA ASN A 141 3.09 -10.75 11.72
C ASN A 141 3.47 -11.81 10.65
N LEU A 142 3.63 -11.40 9.38
CA LEU A 142 4.14 -12.31 8.34
C LEU A 142 5.55 -12.83 8.68
N GLN A 143 6.42 -11.94 9.15
CA GLN A 143 7.78 -12.30 9.54
C GLN A 143 7.79 -13.26 10.73
N GLU A 144 6.98 -13.01 11.75
CA GLU A 144 6.85 -13.89 12.92
C GLU A 144 6.33 -15.28 12.53
N PHE A 145 5.29 -15.34 11.68
CA PHE A 145 4.77 -16.58 11.15
C PHE A 145 5.85 -17.39 10.40
N ARG A 146 6.61 -16.72 9.52
CA ARG A 146 7.70 -17.36 8.76
C ARG A 146 8.86 -17.80 9.65
N TYR A 147 9.16 -17.06 10.71
CA TYR A 147 10.14 -17.47 11.71
C TYR A 147 9.71 -18.77 12.40
N GLY A 148 8.43 -18.90 12.75
CA GLY A 148 7.88 -20.14 13.33
C GLY A 148 8.01 -21.37 12.41
N LEU A 149 8.00 -21.16 11.09
CA LEU A 149 8.21 -22.20 10.08
C LEU A 149 9.67 -22.57 9.82
N GLN A 150 10.63 -21.88 10.45
CA GLN A 150 12.08 -22.12 10.27
C GLN A 150 12.53 -22.09 8.79
N GLY A 151 11.85 -21.32 7.94
CA GLY A 151 12.16 -21.22 6.51
C GLY A 151 11.72 -22.40 5.64
N GLY A 152 10.94 -23.35 6.19
CA GLY A 152 10.37 -24.46 5.43
C GLY A 152 9.36 -24.01 4.39
N CYS A 153 9.36 -24.70 3.24
CA CYS A 153 8.44 -24.46 2.10
C CYS A 153 7.59 -25.70 1.74
N THR A 154 7.66 -26.77 2.51
CA THR A 154 6.85 -27.98 2.30
C THR A 154 5.44 -27.79 2.86
N ASP A 155 4.45 -28.08 2.02
CA ASP A 155 3.04 -27.64 2.14
C ASP A 155 2.18 -28.41 3.18
N ASP A 156 2.79 -29.26 4.02
CA ASP A 156 2.06 -30.38 4.66
C ASP A 156 1.64 -30.19 6.12
N SER A 157 1.86 -29.04 6.77
CA SER A 157 1.67 -28.96 8.24
C SER A 157 0.80 -27.83 8.78
N LEU A 158 0.13 -27.03 7.94
CA LEU A 158 -0.71 -25.93 8.42
C LEU A 158 -2.07 -25.87 7.72
N LEU A 159 -2.88 -26.89 8.01
CA LEU A 159 -4.33 -26.75 8.19
C LEU A 159 -4.64 -27.00 9.66
#